data_AF-A0A1Q8Q5X5-F1
#
_entry.id   AF-A0A1Q8Q5X5-F1
#
_cell.length_a   1.000
_cell.length_b   1.000
_cell.length_c   1.000
_cell.angle_alpha   90.00
_cell.angle_beta   90.00
_cell.angle_gamma   90.00
#
_symmetry.space_group_name_H-M   'P 1'
#
loop_
_entity.id
_entity.type
_entity.pdbx_description
1 polymer ?
#
loop_
_entity_poly.entity_id
_entity_poly.type
_entity_poly.pdbx_seq_one_letter_code
_entity_poly.pdbx_strand_id
1 'polypeptide(L)'
;MWTERDRAYWDRLMDWEQQLASYEGNDVEYQAANALERLMQEIPEEVRDRSFARIDQALFHVHSLLQGSQLQTEARERILTSARIFREDIEHVRDLRKLTIDQLCYISRQQMTRTRFYSAVQGAVTGTGTALPVAADFLAMAAVNLRAVQLTALSYGYDVEIPFEMTASLNVFHAAMLPDRLKADGWAQLISDVEDGKAPFYFYEGTERMADESWLEEPIRQCVKIAAVMALRNKKISGIPLLSVAIGAGANYRLTKKVTEFAESYYQFRYLNEKKERTGE
;
A
#
# COMPACT_ATOMS: atom_id res chain seq x y z
N MET A 1 26.21 9.65 -11.31
CA MET A 1 26.33 8.49 -12.18
C MET A 1 25.81 7.30 -11.41
N TRP A 2 25.02 6.45 -12.04
CA TRP A 2 24.56 5.19 -11.49
C TRP A 2 25.74 4.25 -11.25
N THR A 3 25.73 3.63 -10.08
CA THR A 3 26.62 2.54 -9.71
C THR A 3 26.15 1.23 -10.36
N GLU A 4 26.99 0.19 -10.35
CA GLU A 4 26.58 -1.17 -10.76
C GLU A 4 25.37 -1.67 -9.96
N ARG A 5 25.28 -1.30 -8.69
CA ARG A 5 24.14 -1.62 -7.83
C ARG A 5 22.88 -0.93 -8.30
N ASP A 6 22.94 0.36 -8.65
CA ASP A 6 21.79 1.10 -9.17
C ASP A 6 21.24 0.44 -10.45
N ARG A 7 22.12 0.05 -11.39
CA ARG A 7 21.74 -0.68 -12.61
C ARG A 7 21.08 -2.02 -12.28
N ALA A 8 21.64 -2.81 -11.37
CA ALA A 8 21.06 -4.08 -10.96
C ALA A 8 19.71 -3.96 -10.23
N TYR A 9 19.42 -2.81 -9.61
CA TYR A 9 18.07 -2.52 -9.08
C TYR A 9 17.12 -2.08 -10.19
N TRP A 10 17.59 -1.26 -11.12
CA TRP A 10 16.83 -0.86 -12.30
C TRP A 10 16.40 -2.08 -13.13
N ASP A 11 17.32 -2.98 -13.45
CA ASP A 11 17.02 -4.18 -14.25
C ASP A 11 15.95 -5.05 -13.56
N ARG A 12 16.07 -5.27 -12.24
CA ARG A 12 15.07 -6.02 -11.47
C ARG A 12 13.72 -5.32 -11.41
N LEU A 13 13.71 -3.99 -11.43
CA LEU A 13 12.48 -3.21 -11.45
C LEU A 13 11.78 -3.33 -12.80
N MET A 14 12.53 -3.29 -13.90
CA MET A 14 12.00 -3.52 -15.25
C MET A 14 11.46 -4.96 -15.40
N ASP A 15 12.15 -5.96 -14.86
CA ASP A 15 11.65 -7.34 -14.82
C ASP A 15 10.33 -7.44 -14.01
N TRP A 16 10.25 -6.75 -12.88
CA TRP A 16 9.05 -6.71 -12.05
C TRP A 16 7.88 -6.00 -12.75
N GLU A 17 8.15 -4.89 -13.45
CA GLU A 17 7.16 -4.18 -14.26
C GLU A 17 6.65 -5.06 -15.41
N GLN A 18 7.55 -5.79 -16.09
CA GLN A 18 7.16 -6.73 -17.12
C GLN A 18 6.25 -7.83 -16.57
N GLN A 19 6.55 -8.37 -15.38
CA GLN A 19 5.70 -9.36 -14.71
C GLN A 19 4.33 -8.79 -14.32
N LEU A 20 4.29 -7.51 -13.94
CA LEU A 20 3.06 -6.81 -13.64
C LEU A 20 2.19 -6.66 -14.89
N ALA A 21 2.80 -6.28 -16.01
CA ALA A 21 2.13 -6.12 -17.30
C ALA A 21 1.72 -7.45 -17.94
N SER A 22 2.48 -8.52 -17.73
CA SER A 22 2.19 -9.86 -18.24
C SER A 22 1.31 -10.68 -17.31
N TYR A 23 0.67 -10.07 -16.31
CA TYR A 23 -0.19 -10.77 -15.38
C TYR A 23 -1.45 -11.30 -16.09
N GLU A 24 -1.48 -12.61 -16.29
CA GLU A 24 -2.68 -13.34 -16.69
C GLU A 24 -3.29 -13.95 -15.41
N GLY A 25 -4.48 -13.47 -15.03
CA GLY A 25 -5.22 -14.02 -13.90
C GLY A 25 -5.56 -15.50 -14.12
N ASN A 26 -5.56 -16.29 -13.06
CA ASN A 26 -5.98 -17.69 -13.18
C ASN A 26 -7.52 -17.82 -13.28
N ASP A 27 -8.01 -18.99 -13.69
CA ASP A 27 -9.45 -19.26 -13.89
C ASP A 27 -10.30 -18.91 -12.65
N VAL A 28 -9.77 -19.13 -11.44
CA VAL A 28 -10.46 -18.86 -10.18
C VAL A 28 -10.56 -17.35 -9.93
N GLU A 29 -9.49 -16.61 -10.18
CA GLU A 29 -9.44 -15.16 -10.09
C GLU A 29 -10.39 -14.51 -11.09
N TYR A 30 -10.43 -15.02 -12.32
CA TYR A 30 -11.36 -14.55 -13.35
C TYR A 30 -12.82 -14.81 -12.96
N GLN A 31 -13.15 -15.99 -12.46
CA GLN A 31 -14.50 -16.30 -11.97
C GLN A 31 -14.90 -15.43 -10.78
N ALA A 32 -13.98 -15.21 -9.83
CA ALA A 32 -14.23 -14.35 -8.68
C ALA A 32 -14.43 -12.88 -9.12
N ALA A 33 -13.62 -12.38 -10.05
CA ALA A 33 -13.78 -11.04 -10.61
C ALA A 33 -15.12 -10.87 -11.34
N ASN A 34 -15.51 -11.83 -12.19
CA ASN A 34 -16.80 -11.80 -12.88
C ASN A 34 -17.99 -11.86 -11.91
N ALA A 35 -17.89 -12.67 -10.84
CA ALA A 35 -18.93 -12.72 -9.81
C ALA A 35 -19.05 -11.37 -9.08
N LEU A 36 -17.91 -10.74 -8.78
CA LEU A 36 -17.84 -9.45 -8.14
C LEU A 36 -18.42 -8.34 -9.04
N GLU A 37 -18.06 -8.32 -10.32
CA GLU A 37 -18.57 -7.36 -11.29
C GLU A 37 -20.09 -7.44 -11.43
N ARG A 38 -20.65 -8.66 -11.50
CA ARG A 38 -22.11 -8.85 -11.49
C ARG A 38 -22.75 -8.31 -10.22
N LEU A 39 -22.17 -8.58 -9.05
CA LEU A 39 -22.66 -8.02 -7.79
C LEU A 39 -22.62 -6.49 -7.80
N MET A 40 -21.60 -5.88 -8.40
CA MET A 40 -21.47 -4.44 -8.51
C MET A 40 -22.49 -3.83 -9.47
N GLN A 41 -22.81 -4.49 -10.58
CA GLN A 41 -23.84 -4.03 -11.53
C GLN A 41 -25.24 -3.98 -10.90
N GLU A 42 -25.51 -4.83 -9.91
CA GLU A 42 -26.79 -4.84 -9.17
C GLU A 42 -26.86 -3.75 -8.08
N ILE A 43 -25.75 -3.07 -7.75
CA ILE A 43 -25.75 -1.99 -6.76
C ILE A 43 -26.26 -0.70 -7.42
N PRO A 44 -27.35 -0.07 -6.91
CA PRO A 44 -27.86 1.20 -7.44
C PRO A 44 -26.78 2.29 -7.43
N GLU A 45 -26.77 3.13 -8.47
CA GLU A 45 -25.79 4.21 -8.64
C GLU A 45 -25.73 5.13 -7.40
N GLU A 46 -26.88 5.45 -6.78
CA GLU A 46 -26.89 6.31 -5.59
C GLU A 46 -26.24 5.64 -4.37
N VAL A 47 -26.25 4.30 -4.30
CA VAL A 47 -25.57 3.55 -3.24
C VAL A 47 -24.06 3.49 -3.52
N ARG A 48 -23.68 3.31 -4.78
CA ARG A 48 -22.29 3.33 -5.25
C ARG A 48 -21.63 4.68 -4.93
N ASP A 49 -22.26 5.78 -5.36
CA ASP A 49 -21.80 7.15 -5.15
C ASP A 49 -21.66 7.51 -3.67
N ARG A 50 -22.65 7.14 -2.86
CA ARG A 50 -22.59 7.33 -1.40
C ARG A 50 -21.49 6.50 -0.75
N SER A 51 -21.14 5.35 -1.33
CA SER A 51 -20.08 4.50 -0.80
C SER A 51 -18.71 5.08 -1.13
N PHE A 52 -18.50 5.56 -2.36
CA PHE A 52 -17.29 6.29 -2.75
C PHE A 52 -17.03 7.50 -1.85
N ALA A 53 -18.03 8.36 -1.64
CA ALA A 53 -17.89 9.52 -0.76
C ALA A 53 -17.51 9.15 0.68
N ARG A 54 -17.97 8.00 1.18
CA ARG A 54 -17.58 7.50 2.51
C ARG A 54 -16.18 6.93 2.53
N ILE A 55 -15.73 6.28 1.45
CA ILE A 55 -14.34 5.80 1.31
C ILE A 55 -13.40 7.00 1.27
N ASP A 56 -13.72 8.04 0.50
CA ASP A 56 -12.92 9.27 0.44
C ASP A 56 -12.82 9.93 1.84
N GLN A 57 -13.95 10.09 2.53
CA GLN A 57 -13.97 10.62 3.89
C GLN A 57 -13.18 9.75 4.87
N ALA A 58 -13.29 8.42 4.75
CA ALA A 58 -12.54 7.48 5.55
C ALA A 58 -11.03 7.60 5.34
N LEU A 59 -10.58 7.66 4.09
CA LEU A 59 -9.16 7.83 3.74
C LEU A 59 -8.63 9.17 4.24
N PHE A 60 -9.43 10.23 4.14
CA PHE A 60 -9.09 11.53 4.72
C PHE A 60 -8.93 11.46 6.25
N HIS A 61 -9.83 10.76 6.96
CA HIS A 61 -9.72 10.58 8.41
C HIS A 61 -8.54 9.72 8.81
N VAL A 62 -8.25 8.65 8.05
CA VAL A 62 -7.05 7.84 8.26
C VAL A 62 -5.81 8.71 8.10
N HIS A 63 -5.75 9.53 7.06
CA HIS A 63 -4.66 10.45 6.83
C HIS A 63 -4.51 11.45 7.98
N SER A 64 -5.59 12.11 8.41
CA SER A 64 -5.54 13.09 9.50
C SER A 64 -5.14 12.48 10.85
N LEU A 65 -5.52 11.23 11.11
CA LEU A 65 -5.09 10.49 12.30
C LEU A 65 -3.61 10.10 12.26
N LEU A 66 -3.08 9.81 11.08
CA LEU A 66 -1.67 9.48 10.92
C LEU A 66 -0.80 10.73 11.04
N GLN A 67 -1.25 11.84 10.47
CA GLN A 67 -0.54 13.12 10.42
C GLN A 67 -0.28 13.67 11.83
N GLY A 68 0.98 13.94 12.15
CA GLY A 68 1.38 14.51 13.44
C GLY A 68 1.16 13.57 14.63
N SER A 69 0.85 12.29 14.39
CA SER A 69 0.73 11.30 15.44
C SER A 69 2.09 10.96 16.04
N GLN A 70 2.14 10.68 17.35
CA GLN A 70 3.37 10.20 18.01
C GLN A 70 3.94 8.98 17.29
N LEU A 71 3.08 8.08 16.80
CA LEU A 71 3.50 6.90 16.07
C LEU A 71 4.25 7.25 14.76
N GLN A 72 3.89 8.33 14.07
CA GLN A 72 4.58 8.78 12.86
C GLN A 72 5.93 9.41 13.23
N THR A 73 5.95 10.30 14.22
CA THR A 73 7.18 10.94 14.73
C THR A 73 8.20 9.91 15.19
N GLU A 74 7.79 8.91 15.97
CA GLU A 74 8.69 7.83 16.40
C GLU A 74 9.20 6.99 15.22
N ALA A 75 8.38 6.79 14.18
CA ALA A 75 8.81 6.04 13.01
C ALA A 75 9.85 6.81 12.19
N ARG A 76 9.66 8.12 12.03
CA ARG A 76 10.65 9.04 11.44
C ARG A 76 11.97 8.97 12.21
N GLU A 77 11.93 9.09 13.54
CA GLU A 77 13.15 9.02 14.37
C GLU A 77 13.86 7.66 14.25
N ARG A 78 13.10 6.56 14.21
CA ARG A 78 13.69 5.22 14.00
C ARG A 78 14.35 5.08 12.64
N ILE A 79 13.74 5.63 11.58
CA ILE A 79 14.30 5.65 10.22
C ILE A 79 15.60 6.46 10.20
N LEU A 80 15.60 7.67 10.75
CA LEU A 80 16.80 8.53 10.84
C LEU A 80 17.91 7.89 11.67
N THR A 81 17.55 7.27 12.80
CA THR A 81 18.51 6.54 13.64
C THR A 81 19.14 5.37 12.89
N SER A 82 18.35 4.62 12.13
CA SER A 82 18.85 3.52 11.30
C SER A 82 19.75 4.03 10.16
N ALA A 83 19.42 5.18 9.58
CA ALA A 83 20.20 5.84 8.55
C ALA A 83 21.57 6.33 9.08
N ARG A 84 21.59 6.87 10.31
CA ARG A 84 22.82 7.34 10.99
C ARG A 84 23.85 6.24 11.23
N ILE A 85 23.45 4.96 11.26
CA ILE A 85 24.38 3.83 11.32
C ILE A 85 25.26 3.76 10.05
N PHE A 86 24.72 4.16 8.90
CA PHE A 86 25.45 4.15 7.63
C PHE A 86 26.19 5.47 7.36
N ARG A 87 25.65 6.57 7.86
CA ARG A 87 26.18 7.92 7.62
C ARG A 87 25.74 8.88 8.73
N GLU A 88 26.69 9.33 9.54
CA GLU A 88 26.44 10.10 10.77
C GLU A 88 25.82 11.49 10.53
N ASP A 89 26.09 12.14 9.38
CA ASP A 89 25.58 13.49 9.02
C ASP A 89 24.13 13.50 8.49
N ILE A 90 23.35 12.47 8.80
CA ILE A 90 21.91 12.41 8.48
C ILE A 90 21.11 13.08 9.59
N GLU A 91 20.53 14.23 9.29
CA GLU A 91 19.72 15.00 10.24
C GLU A 91 18.25 15.02 9.84
N HIS A 92 17.97 15.09 8.54
CA HIS A 92 16.64 15.22 7.98
C HIS A 92 16.29 14.05 7.06
N VAL A 93 14.99 13.84 6.83
CA VAL A 93 14.50 12.77 5.93
C VAL A 93 15.09 12.89 4.52
N ARG A 94 15.17 14.11 3.98
CA ARG A 94 15.83 14.37 2.69
C ARG A 94 17.28 13.89 2.60
N ASP A 95 18.00 13.82 3.73
CA ASP A 95 19.40 13.38 3.77
C ASP A 95 19.53 11.87 3.53
N LEU A 96 18.44 11.09 3.66
CA LEU A 96 18.47 9.68 3.26
C LEU A 96 18.87 9.53 1.80
N ARG A 97 18.57 10.49 0.92
CA ARG A 97 19.01 10.45 -0.50
C ARG A 97 20.54 10.48 -0.68
N LYS A 98 21.31 10.76 0.37
CA LYS A 98 22.78 10.61 0.40
C LYS A 98 23.23 9.15 0.48
N LEU A 99 22.36 8.24 0.90
CA LEU A 99 22.62 6.80 1.04
C LEU A 99 22.57 6.08 -0.31
N THR A 100 23.14 4.88 -0.36
CA THR A 100 23.03 3.98 -1.51
C THR A 100 21.64 3.34 -1.56
N ILE A 101 21.20 2.88 -2.74
CA ILE A 101 19.92 2.18 -2.88
C ILE A 101 19.83 0.93 -1.99
N ASP A 102 20.93 0.20 -1.80
CA ASP A 102 20.99 -0.95 -0.88
C ASP A 102 20.65 -0.56 0.57
N GLN A 103 21.17 0.58 1.03
CA GLN A 103 20.94 1.10 2.38
C GLN A 103 19.49 1.58 2.55
N LEU A 104 18.95 2.27 1.54
CA LEU A 104 17.54 2.68 1.51
C LEU A 104 16.60 1.47 1.55
N CYS A 105 16.84 0.48 0.69
CA CYS A 105 16.11 -0.78 0.66
C CYS A 105 16.17 -1.51 2.01
N TYR A 106 17.33 -1.51 2.66
CA TYR A 106 17.49 -2.13 3.97
C TYR A 106 16.59 -1.47 5.02
N ILE A 107 16.60 -0.13 5.09
CA ILE A 107 15.77 0.63 6.02
C ILE A 107 14.28 0.40 5.74
N SER A 108 13.88 0.47 4.47
CA SER A 108 12.50 0.24 4.04
C SER A 108 12.01 -1.17 4.43
N ARG A 109 12.79 -2.21 4.12
CA ARG A 109 12.45 -3.61 4.42
C ARG A 109 12.21 -3.87 5.91
N GLN A 110 12.92 -3.18 6.80
CA GLN A 110 12.64 -3.27 8.24
C GLN A 110 11.23 -2.75 8.58
N GLN A 111 10.81 -1.62 7.99
CA GLN A 111 9.47 -1.08 8.19
C GLN A 111 8.42 -2.01 7.56
N MET A 112 8.64 -2.49 6.34
CA MET A 112 7.74 -3.43 5.66
C MET A 112 7.51 -4.70 6.50
N THR A 113 8.58 -5.27 7.07
CA THR A 113 8.49 -6.49 7.90
C THR A 113 7.64 -6.26 9.15
N ARG A 114 7.83 -5.13 9.84
CA ARG A 114 7.02 -4.76 11.01
C ARG A 114 5.55 -4.56 10.64
N THR A 115 5.28 -3.85 9.55
CA THR A 115 3.91 -3.60 9.10
C THR A 115 3.19 -4.90 8.70
N ARG A 116 3.87 -5.80 8.00
CA ARG A 116 3.34 -7.14 7.67
C ARG A 116 3.03 -7.96 8.93
N PHE A 117 3.86 -7.86 9.97
CA PHE A 117 3.58 -8.49 11.25
C PHE A 117 2.33 -7.90 11.92
N TYR A 118 2.21 -6.56 11.97
CA TYR A 118 1.03 -5.91 12.54
C TYR A 118 -0.25 -6.26 11.78
N SER A 119 -0.21 -6.33 10.46
CA SER A 119 -1.38 -6.72 9.67
C SER A 119 -1.75 -8.19 9.87
N ALA A 120 -0.77 -9.09 10.04
CA ALA A 120 -1.02 -10.47 10.41
C ALA A 120 -1.70 -10.58 11.78
N VAL A 121 -1.27 -9.78 12.76
CA VAL A 121 -1.90 -9.72 14.09
C VAL A 121 -3.34 -9.17 14.00
N GLN A 122 -3.57 -8.09 13.25
CA GLN A 122 -4.93 -7.57 12.99
C GLN A 122 -5.81 -8.65 12.34
N GLY A 123 -5.26 -9.36 11.35
CA GLY A 123 -5.91 -10.46 10.68
C GLY A 123 -6.24 -11.62 11.62
N ALA A 124 -5.32 -11.96 12.53
CA ALA A 124 -5.54 -12.99 13.53
C ALA A 124 -6.70 -12.63 14.47
N VAL A 125 -6.75 -11.37 14.93
CA VAL A 125 -7.81 -10.84 15.80
C VAL A 125 -9.17 -10.93 15.10
N THR A 126 -9.29 -10.41 13.87
CA THR A 126 -10.53 -10.51 13.09
C THR A 126 -10.93 -11.97 12.82
N GLY A 127 -9.94 -12.83 12.58
CA GLY A 127 -10.09 -14.27 12.40
C GLY A 127 -10.54 -15.04 13.64
N THR A 128 -10.49 -14.46 14.85
CA THR A 128 -11.07 -15.10 16.06
C THR A 128 -12.61 -15.19 16.01
N GLY A 129 -13.24 -14.49 15.06
CA GLY A 129 -14.68 -14.41 14.94
C GLY A 129 -15.31 -13.40 15.90
N THR A 130 -14.52 -12.58 16.59
CA THR A 130 -15.04 -11.36 17.23
C THR A 130 -15.54 -10.44 16.13
N ALA A 131 -16.85 -10.22 16.10
CA ALA A 131 -17.50 -9.40 15.08
C ALA A 131 -17.09 -7.93 15.26
N LEU A 132 -15.96 -7.55 14.67
CA LEU A 132 -15.71 -6.14 14.37
C LEU A 132 -16.66 -5.74 13.23
N PRO A 133 -17.21 -4.52 13.24
CA PRO A 133 -17.93 -4.01 12.08
C PRO A 133 -17.03 -4.09 10.84
N VAL A 134 -17.57 -4.52 9.70
CA VAL A 134 -16.81 -4.61 8.42
C VAL A 134 -16.10 -3.29 8.12
N ALA A 135 -16.79 -2.17 8.35
CA ALA A 135 -16.23 -0.83 8.19
C ALA A 135 -15.00 -0.60 9.07
N ALA A 136 -14.98 -1.10 10.31
CA ALA A 136 -13.83 -0.95 11.20
C ALA A 136 -12.63 -1.80 10.74
N ASP A 137 -12.84 -3.02 10.24
CA ASP A 137 -11.74 -3.85 9.70
C ASP A 137 -11.17 -3.22 8.42
N PHE A 138 -12.03 -2.73 7.52
CA PHE A 138 -11.60 -2.03 6.31
C PHE A 138 -10.79 -0.77 6.64
N LEU A 139 -11.28 0.08 7.56
CA LEU A 139 -10.57 1.29 8.00
C LEU A 139 -9.21 0.98 8.62
N ALA A 140 -9.16 -0.02 9.51
CA ALA A 140 -7.90 -0.44 10.13
C ALA A 140 -6.92 -0.98 9.08
N MET A 141 -7.41 -1.78 8.14
CA MET A 141 -6.60 -2.28 7.02
C MET A 141 -6.08 -1.16 6.13
N ALA A 142 -6.91 -0.18 5.77
CA ALA A 142 -6.51 0.99 5.00
C ALA A 142 -5.44 1.80 5.75
N ALA A 143 -5.64 2.04 7.05
CA ALA A 143 -4.68 2.75 7.88
C ALA A 143 -3.31 2.07 7.96
N VAL A 144 -3.29 0.75 8.19
CA VAL A 144 -2.05 -0.02 8.25
C VAL A 144 -1.30 0.01 6.91
N ASN A 145 -2.02 -0.15 5.79
CA ASN A 145 -1.41 -0.22 4.47
C ASN A 145 -0.99 1.16 3.94
N LEU A 146 -1.80 2.21 4.09
CA LEU A 146 -1.42 3.58 3.75
C LEU A 146 -0.18 4.02 4.55
N ARG A 147 -0.17 3.74 5.86
CA ARG A 147 1.01 3.97 6.69
C ARG A 147 2.23 3.20 6.18
N ALA A 148 2.07 1.97 5.69
CA ALA A 148 3.16 1.21 5.11
C ALA A 148 3.78 1.92 3.90
N VAL A 149 2.94 2.46 3.02
CA VAL A 149 3.39 3.25 1.85
C VAL A 149 4.11 4.51 2.31
N GLN A 150 3.56 5.24 3.28
CA GLN A 150 4.18 6.45 3.83
C GLN A 150 5.55 6.17 4.47
N LEU A 151 5.69 5.07 5.22
CA LEU A 151 6.98 4.66 5.81
C LEU A 151 8.00 4.24 4.74
N THR A 152 7.52 3.64 3.65
CA THR A 152 8.35 3.34 2.48
C THR A 152 8.87 4.65 1.88
N ALA A 153 7.99 5.61 1.62
CA ALA A 153 8.36 6.95 1.14
C ALA A 153 9.44 7.62 2.00
N LEU A 154 9.21 7.67 3.32
CA LEU A 154 10.14 8.23 4.30
C LEU A 154 11.50 7.52 4.27
N SER A 155 11.50 6.20 4.07
CA SER A 155 12.73 5.39 3.97
C SER A 155 13.57 5.69 2.72
N TYR A 156 12.97 6.29 1.69
CA TYR A 156 13.66 6.78 0.48
C TYR A 156 13.97 8.28 0.53
N GLY A 157 13.62 8.95 1.63
CA GLY A 157 13.88 10.38 1.83
C GLY A 157 12.77 11.30 1.30
N TYR A 158 11.57 10.78 1.08
CA TYR A 158 10.37 11.54 0.71
C TYR A 158 9.54 11.85 1.95
N ASP A 159 9.42 13.14 2.27
CA ASP A 159 8.74 13.58 3.48
C ASP A 159 7.23 13.74 3.27
N VAL A 160 6.46 12.76 3.71
CA VAL A 160 5.01 12.72 3.56
C VAL A 160 4.25 13.79 4.37
N GLU A 161 4.92 14.58 5.20
CA GLU A 161 4.31 15.78 5.79
C GLU A 161 4.17 16.92 4.76
N ILE A 162 4.90 16.84 3.65
CA ILE A 162 4.75 17.75 2.52
C ILE A 162 3.50 17.32 1.73
N PRO A 163 2.55 18.22 1.44
CA PRO A 163 1.30 17.87 0.75
C PRO A 163 1.51 17.07 -0.54
N PHE A 164 2.48 17.46 -1.36
CA PHE A 164 2.90 16.77 -2.58
C PHE A 164 3.25 15.28 -2.36
N GLU A 165 4.05 15.00 -1.33
CA GLU A 165 4.52 13.65 -1.03
C GLU A 165 3.41 12.79 -0.42
N MET A 166 2.49 13.45 0.31
CA MET A 166 1.28 12.80 0.79
C MET A 166 0.43 12.31 -0.38
N THR A 167 0.20 13.16 -1.38
CA THR A 167 -0.50 12.79 -2.62
C THR A 167 0.10 11.56 -3.27
N ALA A 168 1.42 11.59 -3.48
CA ALA A 168 2.12 10.49 -4.11
C ALA A 168 1.91 9.20 -3.30
N SER A 169 1.96 9.28 -1.97
CA SER A 169 1.70 8.12 -1.11
C SER A 169 0.25 7.60 -1.20
N LEU A 170 -0.74 8.48 -1.40
CA LEU A 170 -2.14 8.10 -1.61
C LEU A 170 -2.34 7.44 -2.97
N ASN A 171 -1.77 8.00 -4.04
CA ASN A 171 -1.85 7.43 -5.39
C ASN A 171 -1.16 6.06 -5.45
N VAL A 172 0.00 5.92 -4.79
CA VAL A 172 0.70 4.63 -4.67
C VAL A 172 -0.12 3.63 -3.86
N PHE A 173 -0.73 4.07 -2.74
CA PHE A 173 -1.61 3.21 -1.97
C PHE A 173 -2.82 2.74 -2.79
N HIS A 174 -3.45 3.65 -3.54
CA HIS A 174 -4.54 3.32 -4.44
C HIS A 174 -4.12 2.27 -5.48
N ALA A 175 -3.06 2.55 -6.26
CA ALA A 175 -2.57 1.65 -7.29
C ALA A 175 -2.18 0.28 -6.72
N ALA A 176 -1.59 0.25 -5.52
CA ALA A 176 -1.24 -0.99 -4.83
C ALA A 176 -2.45 -1.82 -4.38
N MET A 177 -3.58 -1.16 -4.11
CA MET A 177 -4.85 -1.75 -3.69
C MET A 177 -5.73 -2.16 -4.88
N LEU A 178 -5.39 -1.74 -6.10
CA LEU A 178 -6.08 -2.19 -7.30
C LEU A 178 -6.08 -3.73 -7.39
N PRO A 179 -7.10 -4.32 -8.03
CA PRO A 179 -7.06 -5.72 -8.41
C PRO A 179 -5.84 -6.00 -9.28
N ASP A 180 -5.23 -7.19 -9.16
CA ASP A 180 -3.95 -7.48 -9.82
C ASP A 180 -3.99 -7.22 -11.35
N ARG A 181 -5.15 -7.44 -12.00
CA ARG A 181 -5.39 -7.15 -13.43
C ARG A 181 -5.33 -5.67 -13.83
N LEU A 182 -5.54 -4.75 -12.90
CA LEU A 182 -5.53 -3.29 -13.12
C LEU A 182 -4.26 -2.61 -12.59
N LYS A 183 -3.39 -3.35 -11.89
CA LYS A 183 -2.18 -2.78 -11.29
C LYS A 183 -1.18 -2.27 -12.32
N ALA A 184 -1.13 -2.89 -13.50
CA ALA A 184 -0.26 -2.44 -14.59
C ALA A 184 -0.65 -1.02 -15.04
N ASP A 185 -1.95 -0.74 -15.16
CA ASP A 185 -2.47 0.58 -15.55
C ASP A 185 -2.18 1.61 -14.45
N GLY A 186 -2.45 1.26 -13.19
CA GLY A 186 -2.15 2.12 -12.04
C GLY A 186 -0.65 2.41 -11.89
N TRP A 187 0.21 1.42 -12.18
CA TRP A 187 1.65 1.60 -12.24
C TRP A 187 2.06 2.55 -13.37
N ALA A 188 1.58 2.32 -14.60
CA ALA A 188 1.90 3.17 -15.74
C ALA A 188 1.53 4.64 -15.50
N GLN A 189 0.39 4.91 -14.86
CA GLN A 189 -0.01 6.26 -14.48
C GLN A 189 0.97 6.89 -13.49
N LEU A 190 1.37 6.16 -12.44
CA LEU A 190 2.32 6.64 -11.44
C LEU A 190 3.69 6.96 -12.05
N ILE A 191 4.15 6.14 -13.01
CA ILE A 191 5.41 6.35 -13.69
C ILE A 191 5.35 7.57 -14.61
N SER A 192 4.28 7.71 -15.39
CA SER A 192 4.05 8.90 -16.22
C SER A 192 4.04 10.18 -15.40
N ASP A 193 3.43 10.18 -14.21
CA ASP A 193 3.42 11.34 -13.31
C ASP A 193 4.84 11.73 -12.86
N VAL A 194 5.71 10.75 -12.60
CA VAL A 194 7.11 10.99 -12.22
C VAL A 194 7.93 11.52 -13.40
N GLU A 195 7.80 10.91 -14.58
CA GLU A 195 8.59 11.24 -15.78
C GLU A 195 8.21 12.59 -16.40
N ASP A 196 6.93 12.94 -16.41
CA ASP A 196 6.45 14.21 -16.96
C ASP A 196 6.83 15.42 -16.09
N GLY A 197 7.48 15.19 -14.94
CA GLY A 197 7.77 16.22 -13.94
C GLY A 197 6.51 16.92 -13.44
N LYS A 198 5.33 16.33 -13.69
CA LYS A 198 4.07 16.80 -13.17
C LYS A 198 4.17 16.69 -11.65
N ALA A 199 3.69 17.71 -10.94
CA ALA A 199 3.33 17.46 -9.56
C ALA A 199 2.35 16.27 -9.58
N PRO A 200 2.54 15.23 -8.72
CA PRO A 200 1.66 14.08 -8.67
C PRO A 200 0.27 14.65 -8.58
N PHE A 201 -0.51 14.38 -9.62
CA PHE A 201 -1.77 15.07 -9.80
C PHE A 201 -2.62 14.74 -8.57
N TYR A 202 -3.02 15.78 -7.83
CA TYR A 202 -3.88 15.59 -6.69
C TYR A 202 -5.24 15.18 -7.24
N PHE A 203 -5.67 13.93 -6.99
CA PHE A 203 -7.03 13.41 -7.21
C PHE A 203 -8.12 14.20 -6.43
N TYR A 204 -7.88 15.46 -6.07
CA TYR A 204 -8.69 16.22 -5.13
C TYR A 204 -8.71 17.73 -5.44
N GLU A 205 -7.99 18.22 -6.46
CA GLU A 205 -8.30 19.54 -7.04
C GLU A 205 -9.32 19.43 -8.18
N GLY A 206 -10.58 19.21 -7.79
CA GLY A 206 -11.73 19.50 -8.65
C GLY A 206 -12.24 18.31 -9.47
N THR A 207 -13.40 17.81 -9.06
CA THR A 207 -14.33 16.94 -9.81
C THR A 207 -14.04 15.45 -10.00
N GLU A 208 -12.82 14.95 -9.80
CA GLU A 208 -12.55 13.50 -9.82
C GLU A 208 -12.51 12.90 -8.40
N ARG A 209 -13.24 11.79 -8.18
CA ARG A 209 -13.33 11.11 -6.88
C ARG A 209 -12.10 10.22 -6.69
N MET A 210 -11.56 10.13 -5.46
CA MET A 210 -10.46 9.18 -5.19
C MET A 210 -10.93 7.73 -5.27
N ALA A 211 -12.16 7.48 -4.80
CA ALA A 211 -12.83 6.21 -4.92
C ALA A 211 -13.59 6.09 -6.25
N ASP A 212 -13.15 5.14 -7.07
CA ASP A 212 -13.83 4.64 -8.26
C ASP A 212 -14.34 3.21 -8.02
N GLU A 213 -14.86 2.57 -9.08
CA GLU A 213 -15.39 1.22 -9.01
C GLU A 213 -14.39 0.20 -8.43
N SER A 214 -13.10 0.36 -8.70
CA SER A 214 -12.06 -0.54 -8.21
C SER A 214 -11.95 -0.53 -6.67
N TRP A 215 -12.26 0.60 -6.02
CA TRP A 215 -12.25 0.72 -4.56
C TRP A 215 -13.36 -0.04 -3.86
N LEU A 216 -14.45 -0.39 -4.55
CA LEU A 216 -15.52 -1.20 -3.96
C LEU A 216 -15.17 -2.69 -3.92
N GLU A 217 -14.21 -3.14 -4.73
CA GLU A 217 -13.80 -4.55 -4.76
C GLU A 217 -13.23 -5.00 -3.42
N GLU A 218 -12.42 -4.16 -2.76
CA GLU A 218 -11.78 -4.51 -1.49
C GLU A 218 -12.75 -4.60 -0.30
N PRO A 219 -13.66 -3.65 -0.05
CA PRO A 219 -14.74 -3.81 0.92
C PRO A 219 -15.56 -5.09 0.70
N ILE A 220 -15.89 -5.43 -0.55
CA ILE A 220 -16.63 -6.67 -0.85
C ILE A 220 -15.78 -7.91 -0.53
N ARG A 221 -14.48 -7.89 -0.86
CA ARG A 221 -13.54 -8.96 -0.48
C ARG A 221 -13.44 -9.13 1.03
N GLN A 222 -13.47 -8.04 1.81
CA GLN A 222 -13.53 -8.10 3.27
C GLN A 222 -14.83 -8.74 3.77
N CYS A 223 -15.98 -8.45 3.15
CA CYS A 223 -17.24 -9.15 3.45
C CYS A 223 -17.13 -10.66 3.24
N VAL A 224 -16.53 -11.10 2.12
CA VAL A 224 -16.31 -12.53 1.82
C VAL A 224 -15.38 -13.17 2.86
N LYS A 225 -14.27 -12.50 3.21
CA LYS A 225 -13.35 -12.95 4.27
C LYS A 225 -14.10 -13.13 5.60
N ILE A 226 -14.90 -12.15 6.00
CA ILE A 226 -15.68 -12.19 7.25
C ILE A 226 -16.70 -13.34 7.21
N ALA A 227 -17.40 -13.54 6.09
CA ALA A 227 -18.31 -14.67 5.94
C ALA A 227 -17.60 -16.03 6.11
N ALA A 228 -16.41 -16.19 5.52
CA ALA A 228 -15.58 -17.39 5.68
C ALA A 228 -15.13 -17.59 7.14
N VAL A 229 -14.68 -16.52 7.82
CA VAL A 229 -14.33 -16.54 9.24
C VAL A 229 -15.53 -16.96 10.09
N MET A 230 -16.71 -16.39 9.84
CA MET A 230 -17.94 -16.72 10.59
C MET A 230 -18.38 -18.17 10.40
N ALA A 231 -18.25 -18.71 9.18
CA ALA A 231 -18.56 -20.11 8.89
C ALA A 231 -17.64 -21.08 9.64
N LEU A 232 -16.39 -20.68 9.88
CA LEU A 232 -15.36 -21.52 10.49
C LEU A 232 -15.15 -21.27 12.00
N ARG A 233 -15.71 -20.18 12.57
CA ARG A 233 -15.48 -19.77 13.97
C ARG A 233 -15.89 -20.82 15.02
N ASN A 234 -16.83 -21.70 14.67
CA ASN A 234 -17.32 -22.74 15.57
C ASN A 234 -16.40 -23.98 15.58
N LYS A 235 -15.50 -24.11 14.60
CA LYS A 235 -14.51 -25.19 14.52
C LYS A 235 -13.28 -24.83 15.36
N LYS A 236 -13.39 -25.07 16.67
CA LYS A 236 -12.37 -24.72 17.66
C LYS A 236 -11.45 -25.90 17.99
N ILE A 237 -10.17 -25.61 18.15
CA ILE A 237 -9.17 -26.53 18.70
C ILE A 237 -8.64 -25.84 19.97
N SER A 238 -8.75 -26.51 21.13
CA SER A 238 -8.38 -25.93 22.43
C SER A 238 -9.06 -24.58 22.74
N GLY A 239 -10.33 -24.42 22.34
CA GLY A 239 -11.12 -23.20 22.59
C GLY A 239 -10.88 -22.05 21.62
N ILE A 240 -9.89 -22.15 20.72
CA ILE A 240 -9.53 -21.12 19.74
C ILE A 240 -9.92 -21.60 18.33
N PRO A 241 -10.54 -20.75 17.50
CA PRO A 241 -10.86 -21.12 16.12
C PRO A 241 -9.63 -20.94 15.22
N LEU A 242 -8.66 -21.86 15.36
CA LEU A 242 -7.34 -21.74 14.78
C LEU A 242 -7.36 -21.55 13.25
N LEU A 243 -8.28 -22.23 12.56
CA LEU A 243 -8.38 -22.13 11.10
C LEU A 243 -8.84 -20.74 10.65
N SER A 244 -9.84 -20.14 11.32
CA SER A 244 -10.31 -18.80 10.96
C SER A 244 -9.30 -17.72 11.33
N VAL A 245 -8.58 -17.91 12.45
CA VAL A 245 -7.44 -17.06 12.83
C VAL A 245 -6.34 -17.09 11.77
N ALA A 246 -5.97 -18.29 11.30
CA ALA A 246 -4.96 -18.46 10.26
C ALA A 246 -5.39 -17.82 8.93
N ILE A 247 -6.66 -17.97 8.53
CA ILE A 247 -7.21 -17.31 7.33
C ILE A 247 -7.12 -15.79 7.46
N GLY A 248 -7.59 -15.23 8.57
CA GLY A 248 -7.56 -13.79 8.79
C GLY A 248 -6.14 -13.23 8.78
N ALA A 249 -5.22 -13.87 9.53
CA ALA A 249 -3.82 -13.48 9.59
C ALA A 249 -3.14 -13.56 8.21
N GLY A 250 -3.32 -14.67 7.50
CA GLY A 250 -2.73 -14.89 6.18
C GLY A 250 -3.27 -13.94 5.12
N ALA A 251 -4.57 -13.65 5.12
CA ALA A 251 -5.19 -12.70 4.19
C ALA A 251 -4.62 -11.29 4.36
N ASN A 252 -4.60 -10.77 5.60
CA ASN A 252 -4.06 -9.43 5.87
C ASN A 252 -2.54 -9.36 5.62
N TYR A 253 -1.78 -10.38 6.00
CA TYR A 253 -0.35 -10.45 5.72
C TYR A 253 -0.08 -10.38 4.21
N ARG A 254 -0.79 -11.18 3.41
CA ARG A 254 -0.62 -11.23 1.95
C ARG A 254 -0.96 -9.90 1.30
N LEU A 255 -2.06 -9.26 1.70
CA LEU A 255 -2.44 -7.95 1.18
C LEU A 255 -1.34 -6.92 1.49
N THR A 256 -0.91 -6.84 2.75
CA THR A 256 0.14 -5.90 3.14
C THR A 256 1.48 -6.21 2.49
N LYS A 257 1.79 -7.49 2.26
CA LYS A 257 2.97 -7.88 1.50
C LYS A 257 2.92 -7.29 0.08
N LYS A 258 1.80 -7.47 -0.63
CA LYS A 258 1.58 -6.91 -1.98
C LYS A 258 1.69 -5.38 -1.98
N VAL A 259 1.05 -4.70 -1.02
CA VAL A 259 1.08 -3.23 -0.94
C VAL A 259 2.49 -2.71 -0.70
N THR A 260 3.21 -3.32 0.25
CA THR A 260 4.58 -2.91 0.57
C THR A 260 5.54 -3.20 -0.58
N GLU A 261 5.39 -4.31 -1.30
CA GLU A 261 6.22 -4.62 -2.48
C GLU A 261 5.97 -3.63 -3.63
N PHE A 262 4.71 -3.30 -3.91
CA PHE A 262 4.38 -2.30 -4.91
C PHE A 262 4.95 -0.91 -4.56
N ALA A 263 4.79 -0.48 -3.31
CA ALA A 263 5.34 0.79 -2.85
C ALA A 263 6.88 0.82 -2.90
N GLU A 264 7.53 -0.27 -2.53
CA GLU A 264 8.98 -0.42 -2.63
C GLU A 264 9.46 -0.25 -4.07
N SER A 265 8.81 -0.91 -5.04
CA SER A 265 9.12 -0.76 -6.46
C SER A 265 8.96 0.69 -6.93
N TYR A 266 7.87 1.36 -6.54
CA TYR A 266 7.62 2.76 -6.93
C TYR A 266 8.70 3.71 -6.38
N TYR A 267 9.04 3.60 -5.10
CA TYR A 267 10.04 4.50 -4.52
C TYR A 267 11.48 4.15 -4.97
N GLN A 268 11.76 2.91 -5.33
CA GLN A 268 12.99 2.53 -6.05
C GLN A 268 13.05 3.21 -7.42
N PHE A 269 11.98 3.11 -8.23
CA PHE A 269 11.87 3.76 -9.52
C PHE A 269 12.17 5.25 -9.39
N ARG A 270 11.40 5.94 -8.54
CA ARG A 270 11.48 7.38 -8.37
C ARG A 270 12.85 7.83 -7.90
N TYR A 271 13.45 7.14 -6.93
CA TYR A 271 14.81 7.45 -6.46
C TYR A 271 15.85 7.30 -7.58
N LEU A 272 15.79 6.21 -8.35
CA LEU A 272 16.73 5.93 -9.43
C LEU A 272 16.56 6.93 -10.58
N ASN A 273 15.32 7.24 -10.97
CA ASN A 273 15.01 8.22 -12.00
C ASN A 273 15.55 9.62 -11.63
N GLU A 274 15.23 10.13 -10.43
CA GLU A 274 15.77 11.42 -9.98
C GLU A 274 17.30 11.41 -9.86
N LYS A 275 17.90 10.27 -9.49
CA LYS A 275 19.36 10.13 -9.44
C LYS A 275 19.98 10.17 -10.83
N LYS A 276 19.31 9.61 -11.83
CA LYS A 276 19.72 9.66 -13.24
C LYS A 276 19.74 11.12 -13.71
N GLU A 277 18.62 11.83 -13.53
CA GLU A 277 18.46 13.25 -13.89
C GLU A 277 19.52 14.14 -13.23
N ARG A 278 19.73 14.00 -11.90
CA ARG A 278 20.74 14.77 -11.16
C ARG A 278 22.17 14.55 -11.65
N THR A 279 22.43 13.43 -12.31
CA THR A 279 23.79 13.04 -12.68
C THR A 279 24.07 12.97 -14.17
N GLY A 280 23.09 13.33 -15.00
CA GLY A 280 23.25 13.55 -16.44
C GLY A 280 23.45 12.27 -17.27
N GLU A 281 22.86 11.14 -16.85
CA GLU A 281 22.79 9.89 -17.63
C GLU A 281 21.46 9.74 -18.37
#